data_AF-A0A7C2I034-F1
#
_entry.id   AF-A0A7C2I034-F1
#
_cell.length_a   1.000
_cell.length_b   1.000
_cell.length_c   1.000
_cell.angle_alpha   90.00
_cell.angle_beta   90.00
_cell.angle_gamma   90.00
#
_symmetry.space_group_name_H-M   'P 1'
#
loop_
_entity.id
_entity.type
_entity.pdbx_description
1 polymer ?
#
loop_
_entity_poly.entity_id
_entity_poly.type
_entity_poly.pdbx_seq_one_letter_code
_entity_poly.pdbx_strand_id
1 'polypeptide(L)'
;MDRALAFILMGLVGYGIGSIPVGYLVVRFARGIDIRDYGSHNIGFTNVLRVVGLGPGLITLAGDVLKGLLPTWWAAVVWGGRGQPWPVVAAALGAMLGHAYSAYFYARERRFTRGKSVATGIGALVGMALGHQIPWAGVILPAVMWAGVVFGPWLTSGRFGFVSLASILAAITVPVVLLLAGAAPPYLLFSVAAASFVAWKHKENFFRLLDGVEPRFGERVPVPAVDRDIVVCGFMIHPLTFDDFWQPRRFGWMRTLARYPLVRPAIDGLRLRIRPMKLDVVEGIRLADGRRVHVYLFGAPLLPEEIRRMPALAVKR
;
A
#
# COMPACT_ATOMS: atom_id res chain seq x y z
N MET A 1 -1.79 -26.19 27.22
CA MET A 1 -2.22 -24.79 27.04
C MET A 1 -3.51 -24.78 26.24
N ASP A 2 -4.50 -24.03 26.69
CA ASP A 2 -5.78 -23.85 26.02
C ASP A 2 -5.57 -23.32 24.58
N ARG A 3 -6.36 -23.82 23.62
CA ARG A 3 -6.36 -23.38 22.21
C ARG A 3 -6.62 -21.89 22.10
N ALA A 4 -7.49 -21.34 22.94
CA ALA A 4 -7.78 -19.91 22.98
C ALA A 4 -6.57 -19.10 23.45
N LEU A 5 -5.90 -19.56 24.50
CA LEU A 5 -4.68 -18.93 25.01
C LEU A 5 -3.55 -18.98 23.97
N ALA A 6 -3.37 -20.13 23.30
CA ALA A 6 -2.39 -20.28 22.23
C ALA A 6 -2.65 -19.32 21.06
N PHE A 7 -3.92 -19.16 20.65
CA PHE A 7 -4.33 -18.22 19.62
C PHE A 7 -3.93 -16.79 19.98
N ILE A 8 -4.30 -16.33 21.18
CA ILE A 8 -4.02 -14.96 21.65
C ILE A 8 -2.51 -14.73 21.72
N LEU A 9 -1.77 -15.65 22.36
CA LEU A 9 -0.32 -15.51 22.53
C LEU A 9 0.41 -15.48 21.19
N MET A 10 0.09 -16.38 20.27
CA MET A 10 0.73 -16.40 18.95
C MET A 10 0.37 -15.15 18.13
N GLY A 11 -0.86 -14.64 18.25
CA GLY A 11 -1.25 -13.36 17.68
C GLY A 11 -0.43 -12.18 18.21
N LEU A 12 -0.22 -12.12 19.53
CA LEU A 12 0.59 -11.08 20.18
C LEU A 12 2.07 -11.18 19.80
N VAL A 13 2.64 -12.38 19.75
CA VAL A 13 4.02 -12.59 19.31
C VAL A 13 4.18 -12.14 17.85
N GLY A 14 3.27 -12.57 16.97
CA GLY A 14 3.23 -12.13 15.58
C GLY A 14 3.18 -10.60 15.49
N TYR A 15 2.27 -9.97 16.24
CA TYR A 15 2.12 -8.51 16.26
C TYR A 15 3.36 -7.78 16.77
N GLY A 16 3.99 -8.28 17.83
CA GLY A 16 5.23 -7.71 18.38
C GLY A 16 6.37 -7.75 17.37
N ILE A 17 6.62 -8.92 16.75
CA ILE A 17 7.66 -9.10 15.73
C ILE A 17 7.35 -8.29 14.47
N GLY A 18 6.09 -8.32 14.00
CA GLY A 18 5.64 -7.54 12.85
C GLY A 18 5.78 -6.03 13.03
N SER A 19 5.66 -5.55 14.27
CA SER A 19 5.76 -4.14 14.64
C SER A 19 7.17 -3.56 14.52
N ILE A 20 8.20 -4.39 14.32
CA ILE A 20 9.59 -3.94 14.12
C ILE A 20 9.68 -3.19 12.77
N PRO A 21 10.02 -1.89 12.76
CA PRO A 21 9.98 -1.09 11.54
C PRO A 21 11.30 -1.16 10.77
N VAL A 22 11.63 -2.33 10.23
CA VAL A 22 12.93 -2.62 9.60
C VAL A 22 13.34 -1.54 8.59
N GLY A 23 12.48 -1.21 7.62
CA GLY A 23 12.85 -0.22 6.60
C GLY A 23 13.06 1.20 7.13
N TYR A 24 12.40 1.59 8.23
CA TYR A 24 12.71 2.84 8.92
C TYR A 24 14.10 2.78 9.56
N LEU A 25 14.40 1.69 10.27
CA LEU A 25 15.70 1.52 10.93
C LEU A 25 16.83 1.50 9.89
N VAL A 26 16.69 0.72 8.83
CA VAL A 26 17.67 0.60 7.75
C VAL A 26 17.96 1.96 7.12
N VAL A 27 16.94 2.74 6.79
CA VAL A 27 17.13 4.08 6.21
C VAL A 27 17.75 5.05 7.20
N ARG A 28 17.30 5.01 8.46
CA ARG A 28 17.84 5.86 9.52
C ARG A 28 19.32 5.59 9.76
N PHE A 29 19.76 4.34 9.74
CA PHE A 29 21.18 3.98 9.85
C PHE A 29 21.98 4.32 8.59
N ALA A 30 21.44 4.06 7.40
CA ALA A 30 22.17 4.25 6.16
C ALA A 30 22.33 5.73 5.76
N ARG A 31 21.37 6.60 6.11
CA ARG A 31 21.32 8.00 5.63
C ARG A 31 20.98 9.04 6.70
N GLY A 32 20.65 8.64 7.92
CA GLY A 32 20.25 9.59 8.98
C GLY A 32 18.87 10.24 8.79
N ILE A 33 18.15 9.95 7.69
CA ILE A 33 16.85 10.54 7.37
C ILE A 33 15.69 9.66 7.85
N ASP A 34 14.50 10.25 7.99
CA ASP A 34 13.26 9.51 8.21
C ASP A 34 12.61 9.18 6.86
N ILE A 35 12.53 7.91 6.49
CA ILE A 35 11.95 7.46 5.21
C ILE A 35 10.49 7.89 5.00
N ARG A 36 9.76 8.21 6.07
CA ARG A 36 8.35 8.61 6.00
C ARG A 36 8.17 9.99 5.38
N ASP A 37 9.19 10.83 5.41
CA ASP A 37 9.14 12.15 4.78
C ASP A 37 9.41 12.10 3.26
N TYR A 38 9.67 10.90 2.72
CA TYR A 38 10.18 10.71 1.36
C TYR A 38 9.33 9.73 0.54
N GLY A 39 9.28 9.98 -0.77
CA GLY A 39 8.63 9.11 -1.75
C GLY A 39 7.14 8.87 -1.47
N SER A 40 6.79 7.62 -1.21
CA SER A 40 5.40 7.19 -0.90
C SER A 40 5.03 7.27 0.57
N HIS A 41 5.91 7.82 1.42
CA HIS A 41 5.76 7.90 2.88
C HIS A 41 5.59 6.54 3.58
N ASN A 42 5.93 5.46 2.87
CA ASN A 42 5.88 4.10 3.38
C ASN A 42 7.28 3.62 3.77
N ILE A 43 7.36 2.79 4.80
CA ILE A 43 8.62 2.23 5.29
C ILE A 43 9.03 0.94 4.55
N GLY A 44 8.22 0.46 3.60
CA GLY A 44 8.45 -0.81 2.92
C GLY A 44 9.49 -0.76 1.79
N PHE A 45 9.88 -1.96 1.32
CA PHE A 45 10.89 -2.20 0.29
C PHE A 45 10.87 -1.21 -0.89
N THR A 46 9.74 -1.02 -1.55
CA THR A 46 9.67 -0.21 -2.78
C THR A 46 10.00 1.26 -2.54
N ASN A 47 9.69 1.79 -1.36
CA ASN A 47 10.05 3.17 -1.02
C ASN A 47 11.54 3.27 -0.68
N VAL A 48 12.05 2.33 0.11
CA VAL A 48 13.48 2.28 0.46
C VAL A 48 14.34 2.13 -0.79
N LEU A 49 13.95 1.26 -1.72
CA LEU A 49 14.61 1.07 -3.02
C LEU A 49 14.70 2.39 -3.79
N ARG A 50 13.60 3.16 -3.83
CA ARG A 50 13.54 4.45 -4.54
C ARG A 50 14.34 5.56 -3.87
N VAL A 51 14.38 5.58 -2.54
CA VAL A 51 14.98 6.68 -1.76
C VAL A 51 16.47 6.45 -1.49
N VAL A 52 16.86 5.22 -1.15
CA VAL A 52 18.23 4.91 -0.68
C VAL A 52 18.98 3.95 -1.61
N GLY A 53 18.27 3.16 -2.42
CA GLY A 53 18.85 2.27 -3.42
C GLY A 53 18.70 0.78 -3.11
N LEU A 54 19.27 -0.06 -3.97
CA LEU A 54 19.02 -1.50 -4.01
C LEU A 54 19.44 -2.23 -2.73
N GLY A 55 20.67 -2.00 -2.23
CA GLY A 55 21.17 -2.68 -1.04
C GLY A 55 20.26 -2.51 0.19
N PRO A 56 20.01 -1.27 0.66
CA PRO A 56 19.09 -1.01 1.77
C PRO A 56 17.65 -1.47 1.49
N GLY A 57 17.22 -1.42 0.23
CA GLY A 57 15.95 -2.01 -0.20
C GLY A 57 15.90 -3.51 0.08
N LEU A 58 16.88 -4.29 -0.38
CA LEU A 58 16.92 -5.73 -0.18
C LEU A 58 16.97 -6.13 1.29
N ILE A 59 17.72 -5.40 2.13
CA ILE A 59 17.74 -5.62 3.59
C ILE A 59 16.34 -5.39 4.18
N THR A 60 15.66 -4.32 3.76
CA THR A 60 14.29 -4.03 4.19
C THR A 60 13.33 -5.14 3.78
N LEU A 61 13.43 -5.62 2.54
CA LEU A 61 12.61 -6.71 2.03
C LEU A 61 12.84 -7.99 2.84
N ALA A 62 14.11 -8.36 3.07
CA ALA A 62 14.47 -9.54 3.84
C ALA A 62 13.91 -9.47 5.27
N GLY A 63 14.09 -8.34 5.97
CA GLY A 63 13.54 -8.20 7.32
C GLY A 63 12.00 -8.16 7.35
N ASP A 64 11.36 -7.54 6.36
CA ASP A 64 9.90 -7.51 6.25
C ASP A 64 9.29 -8.88 5.94
N VAL A 65 10.02 -9.76 5.23
CA VAL A 65 9.67 -11.17 5.02
C VAL A 65 9.91 -11.97 6.29
N LEU A 66 11.07 -11.83 6.93
CA LEU A 66 11.45 -12.59 8.12
C LEU A 66 10.47 -12.39 9.28
N LYS A 67 10.00 -11.16 9.51
CA LYS A 67 9.04 -10.89 10.58
C LYS A 67 7.66 -11.53 10.36
N GLY A 68 7.31 -11.84 9.11
CA GLY A 68 6.12 -12.64 8.79
C GLY A 68 6.41 -14.13 8.89
N LEU A 69 7.58 -14.56 8.42
CA LEU A 69 8.02 -15.95 8.39
C LEU A 69 8.22 -16.51 9.79
N LEU A 70 9.07 -15.90 10.61
CA LEU A 70 9.52 -16.45 11.89
C LEU A 70 8.37 -16.79 12.85
N PRO A 71 7.45 -15.86 13.20
CA PRO A 71 6.34 -16.20 14.11
C PRO A 71 5.38 -17.22 13.50
N THR A 72 5.11 -17.14 12.19
CA THR A 72 4.17 -18.03 11.51
C THR A 72 4.72 -19.44 11.42
N TRP A 73 5.99 -19.59 11.03
CA TRP A 73 6.68 -20.87 10.98
C TRP A 73 6.79 -21.50 12.36
N TRP A 74 7.17 -20.73 13.38
CA TRP A 74 7.23 -21.22 14.76
C TRP A 74 5.86 -21.73 15.22
N ALA A 75 4.78 -20.97 14.95
CA ALA A 75 3.43 -21.41 15.27
C ALA A 75 3.04 -22.66 14.46
N ALA A 76 3.43 -22.75 13.18
CA ALA A 76 3.17 -23.91 12.33
C ALA A 76 3.83 -25.19 12.85
N VAL A 77 5.07 -25.11 13.32
CA VAL A 77 5.79 -26.26 13.89
C VAL A 77 5.18 -26.68 15.23
N VAL A 78 4.92 -25.72 16.13
CA VAL A 78 4.49 -26.03 17.51
C VAL A 78 2.99 -26.38 17.60
N TRP A 79 2.15 -25.70 16.83
CA TRP A 79 0.67 -25.83 16.89
C TRP A 79 0.11 -26.51 15.65
N GLY A 80 0.58 -26.12 14.46
CA GLY A 80 0.15 -26.73 13.20
C GLY A 80 0.45 -28.23 13.17
N GLY A 81 1.65 -28.64 13.60
CA GLY A 81 2.02 -30.06 13.75
C GLY A 81 1.14 -30.86 14.73
N ARG A 82 0.34 -30.19 15.57
CA ARG A 82 -0.63 -30.80 16.49
C ARG A 82 -2.07 -30.73 15.98
N GLY A 83 -2.26 -30.40 14.70
CA GLY A 83 -3.59 -30.20 14.11
C GLY A 83 -4.30 -28.95 14.61
N GLN A 84 -3.57 -27.94 15.09
CA GLN A 84 -4.13 -26.68 15.59
C GLN A 84 -3.75 -25.52 14.66
N PRO A 85 -4.55 -25.25 13.62
CA PRO A 85 -4.22 -24.25 12.61
C PRO A 85 -4.46 -22.80 13.05
N TRP A 86 -5.36 -22.58 14.02
CA TRP A 86 -5.75 -21.23 14.43
C TRP A 86 -4.61 -20.40 15.06
N PRO A 87 -3.74 -20.94 15.94
CA PRO A 87 -2.56 -20.21 16.40
C PRO A 87 -1.60 -19.81 15.27
N VAL A 88 -1.49 -20.62 14.20
CA VAL A 88 -0.69 -20.31 13.01
C VAL A 88 -1.26 -19.09 12.27
N VAL A 89 -2.59 -19.11 12.05
CA VAL A 89 -3.33 -17.99 11.44
C VAL A 89 -3.20 -16.73 12.30
N ALA A 90 -3.28 -16.85 13.63
CA ALA A 90 -3.13 -15.73 14.54
C ALA A 90 -1.74 -15.09 14.44
N ALA A 91 -0.68 -15.90 14.44
CA ALA A 91 0.69 -15.41 14.26
C ALA A 91 0.87 -14.63 12.95
N ALA A 92 0.35 -15.19 11.85
CA ALA A 92 0.43 -14.58 10.52
C ALA A 92 -0.32 -13.24 10.45
N LEU A 93 -1.58 -13.19 10.90
CA LEU A 93 -2.38 -11.96 10.94
C LEU A 93 -1.76 -10.94 11.90
N GLY A 94 -1.29 -11.39 13.07
CA GLY A 94 -0.56 -10.58 14.03
C GLY A 94 0.61 -9.88 13.37
N ALA A 95 1.49 -10.62 12.67
CA ALA A 95 2.64 -10.06 11.97
C ALA A 95 2.25 -9.03 10.90
N MET A 96 1.23 -9.33 10.09
CA MET A 96 0.72 -8.40 9.08
C MET A 96 0.15 -7.13 9.70
N LEU A 97 -0.60 -7.24 10.81
CA LEU A 97 -1.14 -6.11 11.54
C LEU A 97 -0.05 -5.30 12.23
N GLY A 98 0.96 -5.95 12.82
CA GLY A 98 2.11 -5.30 13.42
C GLY A 98 2.87 -4.44 12.40
N HIS A 99 3.09 -4.95 11.19
CA HIS A 99 3.75 -4.13 10.16
C HIS A 99 2.91 -2.94 9.71
N ALA A 100 1.60 -3.15 9.50
CA ALA A 100 0.69 -2.11 9.05
C ALA A 100 0.34 -1.09 10.14
N TYR A 101 0.38 -1.50 11.40
CA TYR A 101 0.00 -0.74 12.59
C TYR A 101 1.04 -0.96 13.69
N SER A 102 2.27 -0.51 13.42
CA SER A 102 3.41 -0.76 14.30
C SER A 102 3.24 -0.14 15.69
N ALA A 103 3.32 -1.00 16.71
CA ALA A 103 3.33 -0.59 18.11
C ALA A 103 4.51 0.34 18.44
N TYR A 104 5.65 0.14 17.77
CA TYR A 104 6.84 0.99 17.93
C TYR A 104 6.53 2.46 17.66
N PHE A 105 5.86 2.75 16.54
CA PHE A 105 5.49 4.13 16.20
C PHE A 105 4.32 4.63 17.04
N TYR A 106 3.36 3.77 17.37
CA TYR A 106 2.26 4.18 18.24
C TYR A 106 2.76 4.59 19.64
N ALA A 107 3.69 3.83 20.21
CA ALA A 107 4.28 4.15 21.51
C ALA A 107 5.07 5.47 21.48
N ARG A 108 5.79 5.76 20.39
CA ARG A 108 6.64 6.96 20.28
C ARG A 108 5.88 8.21 19.86
N GLU A 109 4.88 8.08 18.99
CA GLU A 109 4.29 9.22 18.27
C GLU A 109 2.76 9.23 18.29
N ARG A 110 2.12 8.25 18.94
CA ARG A 110 0.65 8.06 18.95
C ARG A 110 0.05 7.99 17.53
N ARG A 111 0.86 7.56 16.55
CA ARG A 111 0.48 7.41 15.14
C ARG A 111 1.00 6.08 14.62
N PHE A 112 0.17 5.40 13.84
CA PHE A 112 0.54 4.14 13.18
C PHE A 112 1.27 4.38 11.86
N THR A 113 2.01 3.35 11.43
CA THR A 113 2.66 3.30 10.11
C THR A 113 1.65 3.14 8.97
N ARG A 114 2.13 3.37 7.74
CA ARG A 114 1.38 3.10 6.50
C ARG A 114 1.81 1.80 5.80
N GLY A 115 2.40 0.85 6.55
CA GLY A 115 2.88 -0.42 6.01
C GLY A 115 1.78 -1.21 5.29
N LYS A 116 2.08 -1.85 4.17
CA LYS A 116 1.08 -2.52 3.29
C LYS A 116 1.03 -4.04 3.43
N SER A 117 1.96 -4.62 4.18
CA SER A 117 2.01 -6.03 4.58
C SER A 117 2.14 -7.04 3.46
N VAL A 118 2.57 -6.64 2.27
CA VAL A 118 2.83 -7.58 1.15
C VAL A 118 4.00 -8.51 1.47
N ALA A 119 5.18 -7.95 1.76
CA ALA A 119 6.37 -8.75 2.09
C ALA A 119 6.17 -9.60 3.35
N THR A 120 5.50 -9.05 4.37
CA THR A 120 5.16 -9.77 5.59
C THR A 120 4.14 -10.88 5.35
N GLY A 121 3.17 -10.67 4.47
CA GLY A 121 2.24 -11.71 4.02
C GLY A 121 2.95 -12.82 3.26
N ILE A 122 3.89 -12.49 2.38
CA ILE A 122 4.75 -13.47 1.69
C ILE A 122 5.52 -14.30 2.73
N GLY A 123 6.14 -13.64 3.71
CA GLY A 123 6.82 -14.32 4.81
C GLY A 123 5.91 -15.28 5.57
N ALA A 124 4.68 -14.86 5.89
CA ALA A 124 3.71 -15.72 6.55
C ALA A 124 3.33 -16.94 5.71
N LEU A 125 3.10 -16.78 4.39
CA LEU A 125 2.82 -17.89 3.48
C LEU A 125 4.01 -18.86 3.40
N VAL A 126 5.24 -18.35 3.32
CA VAL A 126 6.46 -19.18 3.37
C VAL A 126 6.54 -19.92 4.71
N GLY A 127 6.24 -19.26 5.82
CA GLY A 127 6.23 -19.91 7.15
C GLY A 127 5.19 -21.03 7.25
N MET A 128 4.00 -20.84 6.69
CA MET A 128 2.97 -21.89 6.61
C MET A 128 3.41 -23.04 5.70
N ALA A 129 4.02 -22.75 4.55
CA ALA A 129 4.51 -23.77 3.61
C ALA A 129 5.66 -24.60 4.19
N LEU A 130 6.65 -23.94 4.83
CA LEU A 130 7.75 -24.61 5.55
C LEU A 130 7.24 -25.47 6.71
N GLY A 131 6.16 -25.06 7.37
CA GLY A 131 5.50 -25.84 8.40
C GLY A 131 4.56 -26.91 7.86
N HIS A 132 4.53 -27.16 6.55
CA HIS A 132 3.65 -28.13 5.88
C HIS A 132 2.14 -27.88 6.10
N GLN A 133 1.75 -26.63 6.35
CA GLN A 133 0.36 -26.25 6.62
C GLN A 133 -0.42 -25.90 5.35
N ILE A 134 0.29 -25.42 4.32
CA ILE A 134 -0.23 -25.13 2.99
C ILE A 134 0.76 -25.65 1.92
N PRO A 135 0.31 -25.95 0.70
CA PRO A 135 1.22 -26.33 -0.38
C PRO A 135 2.07 -25.15 -0.86
N TRP A 136 3.28 -25.44 -1.35
CA TRP A 136 4.18 -24.44 -1.94
C TRP A 136 3.56 -23.67 -3.12
N ALA A 137 2.58 -24.26 -3.82
CA ALA A 137 1.80 -23.57 -4.84
C ALA A 137 1.17 -22.26 -4.32
N GLY A 138 0.75 -22.22 -3.05
CA GLY A 138 0.20 -21.03 -2.39
C GLY A 138 1.21 -19.89 -2.20
N VAL A 139 2.50 -20.13 -2.41
CA VAL A 139 3.59 -19.14 -2.39
C VAL A 139 4.05 -18.83 -3.81
N ILE A 140 4.31 -19.88 -4.60
CA ILE A 140 4.93 -19.78 -5.92
C ILE A 140 4.00 -19.11 -6.92
N LEU A 141 2.73 -19.52 -7.00
CA LEU A 141 1.81 -18.98 -8.01
C LEU A 141 1.50 -17.49 -7.80
N PRO A 142 1.25 -16.98 -6.57
CA PRO A 142 1.20 -15.54 -6.32
C PRO A 142 2.49 -14.79 -6.70
N ALA A 143 3.67 -15.38 -6.46
CA ALA A 143 4.94 -14.77 -6.85
C ALA A 143 5.10 -14.70 -8.39
N VAL A 144 4.70 -15.76 -9.09
CA VAL A 144 4.65 -15.79 -10.56
C VAL A 144 3.67 -14.75 -11.10
N MET A 145 2.47 -14.64 -10.53
CA MET A 145 1.49 -13.60 -10.87
C MET A 145 2.09 -12.20 -10.68
N TRP A 146 2.72 -11.95 -9.53
CA TRP A 146 3.37 -10.68 -9.25
C TRP A 146 4.45 -10.36 -10.30
N ALA A 147 5.34 -11.30 -10.58
CA ALA A 147 6.41 -11.15 -11.56
C ALA A 147 5.86 -10.91 -12.97
N GLY A 148 4.81 -11.64 -13.37
CA GLY A 148 4.15 -11.45 -14.66
C GLY A 148 3.57 -10.05 -14.82
N VAL A 149 2.93 -9.50 -13.79
CA VAL A 149 2.35 -8.14 -13.84
C VAL A 149 3.42 -7.05 -13.82
N VAL A 150 4.54 -7.26 -13.12
CA VAL A 150 5.64 -6.26 -13.06
C VAL A 150 6.54 -6.33 -14.30
N PHE A 151 6.94 -7.51 -14.73
CA PHE A 151 7.94 -7.68 -15.79
C PHE A 151 7.33 -7.98 -17.16
N GLY A 152 6.13 -8.55 -17.23
CA GLY A 152 5.47 -8.86 -18.51
C GLY A 152 5.33 -7.66 -19.46
N PRO A 153 4.89 -6.47 -19.00
CA PRO A 153 4.77 -5.29 -19.86
C PRO A 153 6.08 -4.80 -20.50
N TRP A 154 7.24 -5.20 -19.96
CA TRP A 154 8.53 -4.85 -20.53
C TRP A 154 8.72 -5.49 -21.91
N LEU A 155 8.20 -6.70 -22.13
CA LEU A 155 8.30 -7.42 -23.39
C LEU A 155 7.55 -6.74 -24.54
N THR A 156 6.51 -5.96 -24.25
CA THR A 156 5.66 -5.32 -25.27
C THR A 156 5.86 -3.82 -25.38
N SER A 157 6.20 -3.14 -24.28
CA SER A 157 6.25 -1.67 -24.22
C SER A 157 7.63 -1.11 -23.83
N GLY A 158 8.61 -1.97 -23.51
CA GLY A 158 9.90 -1.55 -22.98
C GLY A 158 9.84 -0.94 -21.57
N ARG A 159 8.66 -0.92 -20.93
CA ARG A 159 8.44 -0.35 -19.60
C ARG A 159 7.90 -1.41 -18.64
N PHE A 160 8.35 -1.40 -17.40
CA PHE A 160 7.79 -2.26 -16.37
C PHE A 160 6.35 -1.90 -16.03
N GLY A 161 5.65 -2.83 -15.39
CA GLY A 161 4.30 -2.68 -14.86
C GLY A 161 4.24 -2.01 -13.49
N PHE A 162 3.04 -1.98 -12.91
CA PHE A 162 2.76 -1.34 -11.63
C PHE A 162 2.89 -2.33 -10.47
N VAL A 163 3.77 -2.04 -9.51
CA VAL A 163 3.96 -2.90 -8.33
C VAL A 163 2.69 -3.00 -7.47
N SER A 164 1.91 -1.93 -7.40
CA SER A 164 0.66 -1.91 -6.63
C SER A 164 -0.39 -2.84 -7.22
N LEU A 165 -0.57 -2.84 -8.54
CA LEU A 165 -1.46 -3.77 -9.23
C LEU A 165 -0.99 -5.23 -9.05
N ALA A 166 0.31 -5.48 -9.28
CA ALA A 166 0.91 -6.78 -9.09
C ALA A 166 0.68 -7.34 -7.67
N SER A 167 0.81 -6.48 -6.65
CA SER A 167 0.61 -6.86 -5.25
C SER A 167 -0.85 -7.21 -4.92
N ILE A 168 -1.81 -6.47 -5.48
CA ILE A 168 -3.25 -6.77 -5.31
C ILE A 168 -3.59 -8.10 -5.99
N LEU A 169 -3.20 -8.27 -7.25
CA LEU A 169 -3.51 -9.48 -8.02
C LEU A 169 -2.86 -10.72 -7.41
N ALA A 170 -1.59 -10.64 -7.01
CA ALA A 170 -0.91 -11.72 -6.30
C ALA A 170 -1.62 -12.09 -4.99
N ALA A 171 -2.08 -11.10 -4.22
CA ALA A 171 -2.82 -11.37 -2.98
C ALA A 171 -4.17 -12.07 -3.25
N ILE A 172 -4.87 -11.71 -4.33
CA ILE A 172 -6.12 -12.38 -4.76
C ILE A 172 -5.84 -13.81 -5.26
N THR A 173 -4.68 -14.06 -5.87
CA THR A 173 -4.29 -15.43 -6.30
C THR A 173 -4.18 -16.39 -5.13
N VAL A 174 -3.77 -15.94 -3.93
CA VAL A 174 -3.59 -16.80 -2.75
C VAL A 174 -4.86 -17.59 -2.40
N PRO A 175 -6.03 -16.97 -2.11
CA PRO A 175 -7.24 -17.72 -1.77
C PRO A 175 -7.71 -18.64 -2.91
N VAL A 176 -7.54 -18.25 -4.17
CA VAL A 176 -7.90 -19.11 -5.32
C VAL A 176 -7.06 -20.39 -5.32
N VAL A 177 -5.75 -20.26 -5.16
CA VAL A 177 -4.83 -21.40 -5.14
C VAL A 177 -5.07 -22.30 -3.93
N LEU A 178 -5.28 -21.72 -2.74
CA LEU A 178 -5.54 -22.51 -1.53
C LEU A 178 -6.89 -23.23 -1.60
N LEU A 179 -7.91 -22.61 -2.20
CA LEU A 179 -9.20 -23.26 -2.45
C LEU A 179 -9.04 -24.46 -3.39
N LEU A 180 -8.36 -24.27 -4.52
CA LEU A 180 -8.15 -25.34 -5.51
C LEU A 180 -7.28 -26.48 -4.97
N ALA A 181 -6.37 -26.18 -4.05
CA ALA A 181 -5.53 -27.18 -3.40
C ALA A 181 -6.21 -27.87 -2.20
N GLY A 182 -7.48 -27.57 -1.90
CA GLY A 182 -8.21 -28.18 -0.79
C GLY A 182 -7.64 -27.82 0.59
N ALA A 183 -7.09 -26.61 0.75
CA ALA A 183 -6.51 -26.19 2.02
C ALA A 183 -7.55 -26.16 3.16
N ALA A 184 -7.12 -26.46 4.37
CA ALA A 184 -8.00 -26.44 5.54
C ALA A 184 -8.69 -25.07 5.72
N PRO A 185 -9.96 -25.02 6.18
CA PRO A 185 -10.74 -23.78 6.25
C PRO A 185 -10.05 -22.60 6.96
N PRO A 186 -9.27 -22.79 8.05
CA PRO A 186 -8.57 -21.67 8.69
C PRO A 186 -7.55 -20.97 7.79
N TYR A 187 -6.84 -21.72 6.95
CA TYR A 187 -5.86 -21.16 6.00
C TYR A 187 -6.54 -20.47 4.81
N LEU A 188 -7.68 -20.98 4.37
CA LEU A 188 -8.50 -20.32 3.36
C LEU A 188 -9.05 -19.00 3.89
N LEU A 189 -9.63 -18.99 5.10
CA LEU A 189 -10.13 -17.78 5.76
C LEU A 189 -9.01 -16.75 5.99
N PHE A 190 -7.83 -17.20 6.41
CA PHE A 190 -6.64 -16.36 6.47
C PHE A 190 -6.32 -15.72 5.13
N SER A 191 -6.29 -16.48 4.04
CA SER A 191 -5.93 -15.95 2.72
C SER A 191 -6.93 -14.92 2.20
N VAL A 192 -8.23 -15.12 2.42
CA VAL A 192 -9.27 -14.14 2.07
C VAL A 192 -9.11 -12.87 2.90
N ALA A 193 -8.89 -13.01 4.22
CA ALA A 193 -8.67 -11.87 5.11
C ALA A 193 -7.39 -11.09 4.74
N ALA A 194 -6.29 -11.80 4.46
CA ALA A 194 -5.02 -11.23 4.05
C ALA A 194 -5.14 -10.51 2.70
N ALA A 195 -5.79 -11.12 1.71
CA ALA A 195 -6.04 -10.51 0.40
C ALA A 195 -6.87 -9.23 0.52
N SER A 196 -7.96 -9.29 1.29
CA SER A 196 -8.83 -8.15 1.57
C SER A 196 -8.07 -7.02 2.27
N PHE A 197 -7.24 -7.37 3.26
CA PHE A 197 -6.42 -6.41 3.98
C PHE A 197 -5.38 -5.74 3.07
N VAL A 198 -4.65 -6.52 2.26
CA VAL A 198 -3.68 -5.99 1.29
C VAL A 198 -4.35 -5.08 0.27
N ALA A 199 -5.51 -5.49 -0.29
CA ALA A 199 -6.28 -4.68 -1.21
C ALA A 199 -6.71 -3.35 -0.56
N TRP A 200 -7.22 -3.39 0.66
CA TRP A 200 -7.59 -2.19 1.41
C TRP A 200 -6.40 -1.26 1.66
N LYS A 201 -5.23 -1.79 2.00
CA LYS A 201 -3.99 -0.98 2.14
C LYS A 201 -3.48 -0.41 0.82
N HIS A 202 -3.93 -0.92 -0.32
CA HIS A 202 -3.61 -0.41 -1.65
C HIS A 202 -4.68 0.48 -2.27
N LYS A 203 -5.78 0.79 -1.58
CA LYS A 203 -6.87 1.63 -2.13
C LYS A 203 -6.38 2.94 -2.76
N GLU A 204 -5.43 3.64 -2.11
CA GLU A 204 -4.87 4.89 -2.63
C GLU A 204 -4.04 4.66 -3.92
N ASN A 205 -3.32 3.54 -4.01
CA ASN A 205 -2.58 3.15 -5.21
C ASN A 205 -3.53 2.78 -6.35
N PHE A 206 -4.60 2.07 -6.03
CA PHE A 206 -5.63 1.72 -7.01
C PHE A 206 -6.28 2.97 -7.60
N PHE A 207 -6.62 3.97 -6.77
CA PHE A 207 -7.12 5.24 -7.29
C PHE A 207 -6.09 6.00 -8.13
N ARG A 208 -4.82 6.02 -7.74
CA ARG A 208 -3.76 6.60 -8.58
C ARG A 208 -3.57 5.86 -9.91
N LEU A 209 -3.78 4.54 -9.92
CA LEU A 209 -3.73 3.74 -11.14
C LEU A 209 -4.87 4.13 -12.09
N LEU A 210 -6.11 4.27 -11.57
CA LEU A 210 -7.26 4.75 -12.33
C LEU A 210 -7.05 6.18 -12.85
N ASP A 211 -6.44 7.04 -12.03
CA ASP A 211 -6.10 8.41 -12.39
C ASP A 211 -4.90 8.49 -13.37
N GLY A 212 -4.21 7.37 -13.64
CA GLY A 212 -3.05 7.33 -14.57
C GLY A 212 -1.76 7.93 -14.00
N VAL A 213 -1.69 8.17 -12.69
CA VAL A 213 -0.59 8.86 -11.99
C VAL A 213 0.21 7.94 -11.04
N GLU A 214 -0.10 6.64 -11.01
CA GLU A 214 0.66 5.65 -10.26
C GLU A 214 2.01 5.37 -10.98
N PRO A 215 3.15 5.45 -10.28
CA PRO A 215 4.45 5.19 -10.90
C PRO A 215 4.65 3.69 -11.20
N ARG A 216 5.26 3.38 -12.33
CA ARG A 216 5.70 2.02 -12.68
C ARG A 216 6.91 1.61 -11.84
N PHE A 217 7.27 0.33 -11.90
CA PHE A 217 8.51 -0.15 -11.30
C PHE A 217 9.73 0.51 -11.99
N GLY A 218 10.73 0.90 -11.20
CA GLY A 218 11.92 1.61 -11.71
C GLY A 218 11.74 3.11 -11.99
N GLU A 219 10.50 3.60 -12.15
CA GLU A 219 10.26 5.03 -12.31
C GLU A 219 10.52 5.80 -11.01
N ARG A 220 11.20 6.95 -11.14
CA ARG A 220 11.44 7.87 -10.03
C ARG A 220 10.16 8.66 -9.77
N VAL A 221 9.74 8.67 -8.51
CA VAL A 221 8.81 9.69 -8.03
C VAL A 221 9.67 10.88 -7.63
N PRO A 222 9.42 12.12 -8.11
CA PRO A 222 10.17 13.29 -7.67
C PRO A 222 10.11 13.38 -6.14
N VAL A 223 11.26 13.21 -5.48
CA VAL A 223 11.36 13.29 -4.02
C VAL A 223 12.05 14.60 -3.67
N PRO A 224 11.35 15.57 -3.03
CA PRO A 224 11.84 16.94 -2.80
C PRO A 224 13.21 17.05 -2.10
N ALA A 225 13.65 16.00 -1.41
CA ALA A 225 14.88 16.00 -0.63
C ALA A 225 15.97 15.02 -1.12
N VAL A 226 15.74 14.32 -2.25
CA VAL A 226 16.75 13.44 -2.87
C VAL A 226 17.28 14.03 -4.19
N ASP A 227 16.40 14.62 -5.00
CA ASP A 227 16.83 15.33 -6.21
C ASP A 227 17.07 16.80 -5.90
N ARG A 228 18.32 17.17 -5.58
CA ARG A 228 18.70 18.59 -5.34
C ARG A 228 18.51 19.46 -6.59
N ASP A 229 18.46 18.83 -7.75
CA ASP A 229 18.22 19.46 -9.04
C ASP A 229 16.73 19.64 -9.38
N ILE A 230 15.83 19.21 -8.48
CA ILE A 230 14.38 19.31 -8.68
C ILE A 230 13.75 20.12 -7.55
N VAL A 231 13.07 21.20 -7.92
CA VAL A 231 12.19 21.96 -7.03
C VAL A 231 10.78 21.41 -7.17
N VAL A 232 10.18 21.03 -6.05
CA VAL A 232 8.80 20.54 -5.99
C VAL A 232 7.91 21.60 -5.39
N CYS A 233 6.81 21.94 -6.07
CA CYS A 233 5.76 22.79 -5.54
C CYS A 233 4.38 22.12 -5.72
N GLY A 234 3.43 22.51 -4.89
CA GLY A 234 2.05 22.04 -4.95
C GLY A 234 1.09 23.22 -5.04
N PHE A 235 0.18 23.20 -6.00
CA PHE A 235 -0.91 24.16 -6.08
C PHE A 235 -2.24 23.47 -5.80
N MET A 236 -3.02 24.03 -4.89
CA MET A 236 -4.44 23.75 -4.84
C MET A 236 -5.14 24.49 -5.97
N ILE A 237 -5.86 23.75 -6.78
CA ILE A 237 -6.70 24.27 -7.86
C ILE A 237 -8.15 23.94 -7.57
N HIS A 238 -9.03 24.87 -7.93
CA HIS A 238 -10.48 24.70 -7.78
C HIS A 238 -11.11 24.50 -9.16
N PRO A 239 -12.05 23.56 -9.30
CA PRO A 239 -12.84 23.44 -10.52
C PRO A 239 -13.63 24.74 -10.72
N LEU A 240 -13.67 25.25 -11.95
CA LEU A 240 -14.43 26.45 -12.28
C LEU A 240 -15.90 26.11 -12.49
N THR A 241 -16.16 24.97 -13.11
CA THR A 241 -17.49 24.46 -13.40
C THR A 241 -17.74 23.14 -12.69
N PHE A 242 -19.02 22.76 -12.60
CA PHE A 242 -19.41 21.46 -12.08
C PHE A 242 -18.82 20.31 -12.92
N ASP A 243 -18.64 20.49 -14.23
CA ASP A 243 -18.05 19.47 -15.09
C ASP A 243 -16.54 19.33 -14.87
N ASP A 244 -15.85 20.43 -14.54
CA ASP A 244 -14.41 20.40 -14.21
C ASP A 244 -14.11 19.55 -12.98
N PHE A 245 -15.08 19.43 -12.08
CA PHE A 245 -14.97 18.57 -10.91
C PHE A 245 -14.66 17.12 -11.29
N TRP A 246 -15.21 16.66 -12.41
CA TRP A 246 -15.16 15.27 -12.86
C TRP A 246 -14.02 15.01 -13.85
N GLN A 247 -13.08 15.94 -14.01
CA GLN A 247 -11.87 15.75 -14.83
C GLN A 247 -10.99 14.54 -14.44
N PRO A 248 -10.74 14.23 -13.15
CA PRO A 248 -9.95 13.05 -12.83
C PRO A 248 -10.61 11.77 -13.36
N ARG A 249 -9.83 10.93 -14.06
CA ARG A 249 -10.31 9.77 -14.83
C ARG A 249 -11.23 8.85 -14.03
N ARG A 250 -10.95 8.59 -12.74
CA ARG A 250 -11.78 7.72 -11.90
C ARG A 250 -13.22 8.22 -11.70
N PHE A 251 -13.48 9.51 -11.88
CA PHE A 251 -14.81 10.11 -11.71
C PHE A 251 -15.40 10.64 -13.02
N GLY A 252 -14.73 10.43 -14.16
CA GLY A 252 -15.23 10.90 -15.45
C GLY A 252 -16.62 10.38 -15.81
N TRP A 253 -16.99 9.17 -15.34
CA TRP A 253 -18.33 8.61 -15.51
C TRP A 253 -19.41 9.32 -14.69
N MET A 254 -19.05 9.93 -13.55
CA MET A 254 -19.99 10.69 -12.71
C MET A 254 -20.46 11.96 -13.41
N ARG A 255 -19.66 12.52 -14.32
CA ARG A 255 -20.07 13.62 -15.20
C ARG A 255 -21.36 13.29 -15.96
N THR A 256 -21.47 12.06 -16.46
CA THR A 256 -22.66 11.60 -17.19
C THR A 256 -23.84 11.42 -16.24
N LEU A 257 -23.62 10.80 -15.08
CA LEU A 257 -24.71 10.57 -14.11
C LEU A 257 -25.25 11.86 -13.50
N ALA A 258 -24.40 12.85 -13.30
CA ALA A 258 -24.78 14.13 -12.73
C ALA A 258 -25.63 15.00 -13.66
N ARG A 259 -25.85 14.56 -14.92
CA ARG A 259 -26.82 15.16 -15.83
C ARG A 259 -28.26 14.75 -15.51
N TYR A 260 -28.48 13.66 -14.76
CA TYR A 260 -29.82 13.22 -14.38
C TYR A 260 -30.32 13.97 -13.13
N PRO A 261 -31.44 14.70 -13.20
CA PRO A 261 -31.95 15.52 -12.10
C PRO A 261 -32.21 14.73 -10.81
N LEU A 262 -32.64 13.47 -10.93
CA LEU A 262 -32.90 12.57 -9.80
C LEU A 262 -31.66 12.25 -8.96
N VAL A 263 -30.48 12.20 -9.58
CA VAL A 263 -29.23 11.77 -8.92
C VAL A 263 -28.37 12.97 -8.53
N ARG A 264 -28.62 14.14 -9.14
CA ARG A 264 -27.83 15.36 -8.97
C ARG A 264 -27.69 15.81 -7.50
N PRO A 265 -28.75 15.87 -6.67
CA PRO A 265 -28.62 16.29 -5.27
C PRO A 265 -27.70 15.37 -4.44
N ALA A 266 -27.78 14.06 -4.68
CA ALA A 266 -26.94 13.09 -3.99
C ALA A 266 -25.46 13.22 -4.41
N ILE A 267 -25.21 13.46 -5.69
CA ILE A 267 -23.87 13.69 -6.23
C ILE A 267 -23.28 14.99 -5.67
N ASP A 268 -24.05 16.06 -5.59
CA ASP A 268 -23.61 17.33 -5.00
C ASP A 268 -23.26 17.19 -3.51
N GLY A 269 -24.06 16.44 -2.75
CA GLY A 269 -23.74 16.14 -1.34
C GLY A 269 -22.47 15.28 -1.18
N LEU A 270 -22.24 14.32 -2.08
CA LEU A 270 -21.04 13.49 -2.08
C LEU A 270 -19.79 14.30 -2.44
N ARG A 271 -19.91 15.22 -3.40
CA ARG A 271 -18.86 16.11 -3.88
C ARG A 271 -18.15 16.84 -2.74
N LEU A 272 -18.95 17.40 -1.83
CA LEU A 272 -18.48 18.14 -0.66
C LEU A 272 -17.84 17.27 0.42
N ARG A 273 -17.84 15.94 0.29
CA ARG A 273 -17.21 14.99 1.21
C ARG A 273 -15.92 14.38 0.65
N ILE A 274 -15.70 14.45 -0.66
CA ILE A 274 -14.47 13.98 -1.32
C ILE A 274 -13.29 14.78 -0.78
N ARG A 275 -12.13 14.18 -0.50
CA ARG A 275 -10.94 14.91 -0.01
C ARG A 275 -10.20 15.57 -1.19
N PRO A 276 -9.33 16.57 -0.95
CA PRO A 276 -8.43 17.04 -2.00
C PRO A 276 -7.59 15.89 -2.54
N MET A 277 -7.38 15.87 -3.87
CA MET A 277 -6.71 14.78 -4.55
C MET A 277 -5.72 15.33 -5.56
N LYS A 278 -4.60 14.64 -5.75
CA LYS A 278 -3.69 14.95 -6.86
C LYS A 278 -4.43 14.72 -8.18
N LEU A 279 -4.51 15.77 -8.99
CA LEU A 279 -5.12 15.75 -10.33
C LEU A 279 -4.07 15.52 -11.41
N ASP A 280 -2.96 16.26 -11.36
CA ASP A 280 -1.96 16.24 -12.42
C ASP A 280 -0.55 16.63 -11.93
N VAL A 281 0.43 16.52 -12.81
CA VAL A 281 1.80 17.03 -12.65
C VAL A 281 2.17 17.88 -13.86
N VAL A 282 2.52 19.14 -13.63
CA VAL A 282 3.16 19.96 -14.68
C VAL A 282 4.67 19.78 -14.56
N GLU A 283 5.28 19.35 -15.67
CA GLU A 283 6.72 19.16 -15.82
C GLU A 283 7.25 20.05 -16.95
N GLY A 284 8.59 20.15 -17.07
CA GLY A 284 9.25 20.89 -18.15
C GLY A 284 9.63 22.34 -17.83
N ILE A 285 9.29 22.83 -16.64
CA ILE A 285 9.72 24.15 -16.17
C ILE A 285 11.17 24.05 -15.65
N ARG A 286 12.02 25.03 -16.00
CA ARG A 286 13.38 25.18 -15.47
C ARG A 286 13.55 26.53 -14.79
N LEU A 287 14.18 26.55 -13.63
CA LEU A 287 14.59 27.75 -12.93
C LEU A 287 15.85 28.34 -13.58
N ALA A 288 16.11 29.63 -13.28
CA ALA A 288 17.29 30.34 -13.77
C ALA A 288 18.61 29.69 -13.31
N ASP A 289 18.59 28.97 -12.19
CA ASP A 289 19.75 28.21 -11.66
C ASP A 289 19.88 26.80 -12.27
N GLY A 290 19.09 26.46 -13.29
CA GLY A 290 19.15 25.19 -14.00
C GLY A 290 18.34 24.06 -13.38
N ARG A 291 17.77 24.25 -12.18
CA ARG A 291 16.92 23.22 -11.54
C ARG A 291 15.59 23.04 -12.28
N ARG A 292 15.08 21.81 -12.33
CA ARG A 292 13.77 21.50 -12.91
C ARG A 292 12.66 21.69 -11.87
N VAL A 293 11.49 22.13 -12.30
CA VAL A 293 10.33 22.28 -11.40
C VAL A 293 9.29 21.22 -11.73
N HIS A 294 8.83 20.51 -10.69
CA HIS A 294 7.68 19.61 -10.75
C HIS A 294 6.54 20.21 -9.94
N VAL A 295 5.44 20.49 -10.62
CA VAL A 295 4.28 21.16 -10.04
C VAL A 295 3.17 20.13 -9.84
N TYR A 296 2.85 19.79 -8.60
CA TYR A 296 1.71 18.93 -8.30
C TYR A 296 0.42 19.75 -8.22
N LEU A 297 -0.57 19.41 -9.03
CA LEU A 297 -1.89 20.04 -8.99
C LEU A 297 -2.82 19.21 -8.10
N PHE A 298 -3.38 19.83 -7.06
CA PHE A 298 -4.33 19.22 -6.14
C PHE A 298 -5.71 19.84 -6.33
N GLY A 299 -6.70 19.04 -6.70
CA GLY A 299 -8.07 19.47 -6.85
C GLY A 299 -8.76 19.60 -5.50
N ALA A 300 -9.16 20.82 -5.15
CA ALA A 300 -10.04 21.09 -4.01
C ALA A 300 -11.51 21.07 -4.49
N PRO A 301 -12.39 20.30 -3.84
CA PRO A 301 -13.72 20.01 -4.37
C PRO A 301 -14.76 21.12 -4.11
N LEU A 302 -14.39 22.38 -4.33
CA LEU A 302 -15.27 23.55 -4.13
C LEU A 302 -15.30 24.39 -5.39
N LEU A 303 -16.50 24.71 -5.86
CA LEU A 303 -16.75 25.66 -6.94
C LEU A 303 -16.57 27.11 -6.44
N PRO A 304 -16.33 28.09 -7.33
CA PRO A 304 -16.11 29.48 -6.93
C PRO A 304 -17.24 30.06 -6.07
N GLU A 305 -18.50 29.74 -6.38
CA GLU A 305 -19.66 30.18 -5.60
C GLU A 305 -19.70 29.55 -4.20
N GLU A 306 -19.22 28.32 -4.08
CA GLU A 306 -19.22 27.58 -2.82
C GLU A 306 -18.12 28.04 -1.89
N ILE A 307 -16.98 28.46 -2.43
CA ILE A 307 -15.92 29.12 -1.65
C ILE A 307 -16.49 30.38 -0.98
N ARG A 308 -17.31 31.15 -1.71
CA ARG A 308 -17.97 32.35 -1.17
C ARG A 308 -19.04 31.99 -0.12
N ARG A 309 -19.85 30.95 -0.36
CA ARG A 309 -20.93 30.53 0.55
C ARG A 309 -20.46 29.77 1.78
N MET A 310 -19.33 29.07 1.69
CA MET A 310 -18.82 28.15 2.73
C MET A 310 -17.33 28.42 3.02
N PRO A 311 -16.95 29.63 3.48
CA PRO A 311 -15.55 30.01 3.67
C PRO A 311 -14.82 29.12 4.69
N ALA A 312 -15.51 28.68 5.74
CA ALA A 312 -14.93 27.75 6.73
C ALA A 312 -14.56 26.37 6.12
N LEU A 313 -15.32 25.91 5.13
CA LEU A 313 -15.03 24.65 4.43
C LEU A 313 -13.85 24.81 3.47
N ALA A 314 -13.70 25.99 2.86
CA ALA A 314 -12.56 26.32 2.01
C ALA A 314 -11.25 26.38 2.79
N VAL A 315 -11.23 26.96 3.99
CA VAL A 315 -10.04 27.01 4.86
C VAL A 315 -9.63 25.63 5.40
N LYS A 316 -10.60 24.73 5.58
CA LYS A 316 -10.36 23.37 6.10
C LYS A 316 -9.77 22.42 5.04
N ARG A 317 -9.86 22.76 3.77
CA ARG A 317 -9.48 21.90 2.63
C ARG A 317 -8.20 22.36 1.99
#